data_AF-A0A7N4PHK3-F1
#
_entry.id   AF-A0A7N4PHK3-F1
#
_cell.length_a   1.000
_cell.length_b   1.000
_cell.length_c   1.000
_cell.angle_alpha   90.00
_cell.angle_beta   90.00
_cell.angle_gamma   90.00
#
_symmetry.space_group_name_H-M   'P 1'
#
loop_
_entity.id
_entity.type
_entity.pdbx_description
1 polymer ?
#
loop_
_entity_poly.entity_id
_entity_poly.type
_entity_poly.pdbx_seq_one_letter_code
_entity_poly.pdbx_strand_id
1 'polypeptide(L)'
;MNVEEGGIPGIGRPSQARWVLMLLLSTTMYGAHAPLLALCRIDGRVPFRPSSAVLWTELTKLLLSAFSLMARRQPRLWDTLPWRQAAPFALSALLYGANNNLVIHLQRYMDPSTYQVMSNLKIGSTALLYCLCLNRRLSARQGLALLLLTGAGACYAAAGLQDPQGLLPPPPAAAMPLHVTPLGLLLLLLYCLISGLSSVYTELLMKRQRLPLALQNLFLYSFGVLMNLGLYVGGGPGPGLLEGFSAWAALVVLSQALNGLLMSAIMKHGSSITRLFVVSSSLIVNAVLSATLLHLQLTAAFFLALLLIGLAVHLYYGGR
;
A
#
# COMPACT_ATOMS: atom_id res chain seq x y z
N MET A 1 25.57 -15.80 -23.12
CA MET A 1 26.22 -16.30 -21.89
C MET A 1 25.29 -15.95 -20.73
N ASN A 2 24.64 -16.97 -20.17
CA ASN A 2 23.56 -16.84 -19.18
C ASN A 2 24.13 -16.26 -17.88
N VAL A 3 23.63 -15.10 -17.45
CA VAL A 3 23.83 -14.60 -16.10
C VAL A 3 22.74 -15.18 -15.23
N GLU A 4 23.17 -15.98 -14.26
CA GLU A 4 22.36 -16.74 -13.31
C GLU A 4 21.24 -15.90 -12.69
N GLU A 5 20.01 -16.40 -12.87
CA GLU A 5 18.89 -16.03 -12.02
C GLU A 5 19.19 -16.48 -10.59
N GLY A 6 19.62 -15.53 -9.75
CA GLY A 6 19.63 -15.68 -8.28
C GLY A 6 18.22 -15.74 -7.68
N GLY A 7 17.34 -16.57 -8.27
CA GLY A 7 16.03 -16.94 -7.76
C GLY A 7 16.16 -18.23 -6.94
N ILE A 8 15.55 -18.24 -5.76
CA ILE A 8 15.46 -19.44 -4.92
C ILE A 8 14.80 -20.56 -5.75
N PRO A 9 15.42 -21.74 -5.91
CA PRO A 9 14.90 -22.80 -6.76
C PRO A 9 13.55 -23.31 -6.22
N GLY A 10 12.54 -23.37 -7.10
CA GLY A 10 11.24 -24.01 -6.82
C GLY A 10 9.99 -23.12 -6.90
N ILE A 11 10.09 -21.83 -7.21
CA ILE A 11 8.92 -20.95 -7.41
C ILE A 11 8.75 -20.69 -8.91
N GLY A 12 7.90 -21.48 -9.58
CA GLY A 12 7.53 -21.21 -10.98
C GLY A 12 6.92 -19.82 -11.11
N ARG A 13 7.51 -18.95 -11.94
CA ARG A 13 6.93 -17.65 -12.24
C ARG A 13 5.59 -17.85 -12.95
N PRO A 14 4.53 -17.09 -12.61
CA PRO A 14 3.30 -17.12 -13.38
C PRO A 14 3.62 -16.77 -14.84
N SER A 15 2.86 -17.36 -15.78
CA SER A 15 2.97 -17.00 -17.21
C SER A 15 2.96 -15.48 -17.36
N GLN A 16 3.77 -14.94 -18.26
CA GLN A 16 3.95 -13.48 -18.42
C GLN A 16 2.62 -12.72 -18.53
N ALA A 17 1.64 -13.26 -19.26
CA ALA A 17 0.30 -12.67 -19.37
C ALA A 17 -0.42 -12.57 -18.00
N ARG A 18 -0.41 -13.63 -17.19
CA ARG A 18 -0.99 -13.62 -15.83
C ARG A 18 -0.27 -12.64 -14.91
N TRP A 19 1.05 -12.53 -15.02
CA TRP A 19 1.83 -11.58 -14.23
C TRP A 19 1.44 -10.13 -14.55
N VAL A 20 1.40 -9.78 -15.84
CA VAL A 20 0.99 -8.44 -16.29
C VAL A 20 -0.45 -8.14 -15.86
N LEU A 21 -1.36 -9.10 -16.02
CA LEU A 21 -2.75 -8.96 -15.56
C LEU A 21 -2.85 -8.68 -14.06
N MET A 22 -2.07 -9.38 -13.23
CA MET A 22 -2.03 -9.14 -11.78
C MET A 22 -1.54 -7.73 -11.44
N LEU A 23 -0.49 -7.25 -12.12
CA LEU A 23 0.03 -5.89 -11.91
C LEU A 23 -1.01 -4.84 -12.31
N LEU A 24 -1.62 -4.98 -13.48
CA LEU A 24 -2.67 -4.06 -13.97
C LEU A 24 -3.89 -4.04 -13.03
N LEU A 25 -4.34 -5.22 -12.59
CA LEU A 25 -5.46 -5.33 -11.67
C LEU A 25 -5.13 -4.67 -10.33
N SER A 26 -3.95 -4.95 -9.76
CA SER A 26 -3.53 -4.34 -8.50
C SER A 26 -3.35 -2.82 -8.60
N THR A 27 -2.77 -2.32 -9.70
CA THR A 27 -2.68 -0.89 -9.98
C THR A 27 -4.06 -0.24 -10.08
N THR A 28 -5.01 -0.91 -10.75
CA THR A 28 -6.38 -0.42 -10.90
C THR A 28 -7.11 -0.37 -9.57
N MET A 29 -7.07 -1.45 -8.79
CA MET A 29 -7.75 -1.54 -7.49
C MET A 29 -7.16 -0.57 -6.46
N TYR A 30 -5.83 -0.43 -6.42
CA TYR A 30 -5.18 0.54 -5.53
C TYR A 30 -5.54 1.98 -5.94
N GLY A 31 -5.54 2.30 -7.24
CA GLY A 31 -5.86 3.63 -7.74
C GLY A 31 -7.34 4.00 -7.59
N ALA A 32 -8.23 3.02 -7.69
CA ALA A 32 -9.67 3.21 -7.48
C ALA A 32 -10.04 3.42 -6.00
N HIS A 33 -9.14 3.17 -5.05
CA HIS A 33 -9.47 3.25 -3.62
C HIS A 33 -9.96 4.65 -3.18
N ALA A 34 -9.20 5.70 -3.51
CA ALA A 34 -9.55 7.05 -3.05
C ALA A 34 -10.83 7.60 -3.69
N PRO A 35 -11.09 7.44 -5.00
CA PRO A 35 -12.35 7.88 -5.60
C PRO A 35 -13.55 7.07 -5.08
N LEU A 36 -13.41 5.75 -4.93
CA LEU A 36 -14.46 4.93 -4.33
C LEU A 36 -14.76 5.33 -2.88
N LEU A 37 -13.73 5.67 -2.10
CA LEU A 37 -13.92 6.17 -0.75
C LEU A 37 -14.58 7.56 -0.73
N ALA A 38 -14.32 8.40 -1.73
CA ALA A 38 -15.01 9.69 -1.88
C ALA A 38 -16.51 9.51 -2.13
N LEU A 39 -16.91 8.50 -2.92
CA LEU A 39 -18.32 8.14 -3.14
C LEU A 39 -19.03 7.61 -1.89
N CYS A 40 -18.29 7.18 -0.86
CA CYS A 40 -18.86 6.79 0.43
C CYS A 40 -19.24 7.99 1.31
N ARG A 41 -18.83 9.21 0.98
CA ARG A 41 -19.03 10.39 1.85
C ARG A 41 -20.48 10.87 1.79
N ILE A 42 -21.07 11.09 2.96
CA ILE A 42 -22.37 11.74 3.14
C ILE A 42 -22.08 13.02 3.94
N ASP A 43 -22.54 14.17 3.47
CA ASP A 43 -22.28 15.49 4.07
C ASP A 43 -20.78 15.78 4.30
N GLY A 44 -19.93 15.34 3.36
CA GLY A 44 -18.49 15.52 3.42
C GLY A 44 -17.75 14.61 4.42
N ARG A 45 -18.46 13.72 5.13
CA ARG A 45 -17.87 12.79 6.12
C ARG A 45 -18.10 11.33 5.71
N VAL A 46 -17.18 10.47 6.11
CA VAL A 46 -17.35 9.02 5.95
C VAL A 46 -18.21 8.52 7.11
N PRO A 47 -19.38 7.90 6.85
CA PRO A 47 -20.36 7.56 7.89
C PRO A 47 -19.94 6.37 8.77
N PHE A 48 -18.95 5.58 8.33
CA PHE A 48 -18.43 4.44 9.06
C PHE A 48 -17.09 4.77 9.74
N ARG A 49 -16.80 4.03 10.81
CA ARG A 49 -15.54 4.14 11.54
C ARG A 49 -14.38 3.51 10.73
N PRO A 50 -13.23 4.21 10.56
CA PRO A 50 -12.10 3.68 9.79
C PRO A 50 -11.54 2.35 10.31
N SER A 51 -11.47 2.16 11.64
CA SER A 51 -11.00 0.90 12.23
C SER A 51 -11.91 -0.28 11.89
N SER A 52 -13.24 -0.09 11.80
CA SER A 52 -14.18 -1.12 11.36
C SER A 52 -13.92 -1.53 9.90
N ALA A 53 -13.68 -0.58 9.00
CA ALA A 53 -13.39 -0.87 7.60
C ALA A 53 -12.07 -1.63 7.42
N VAL A 54 -11.03 -1.28 8.19
CA VAL A 54 -9.76 -2.02 8.18
C VAL A 54 -9.95 -3.43 8.73
N LEU A 55 -10.69 -3.60 9.83
CA LEU A 55 -10.99 -4.91 10.41
C LEU A 55 -11.75 -5.81 9.42
N TRP A 56 -12.79 -5.29 8.77
CA TRP A 56 -13.52 -6.02 7.72
C TRP A 56 -12.65 -6.37 6.52
N THR A 57 -11.71 -5.48 6.16
CA THR A 57 -10.76 -5.74 5.08
C THR A 57 -9.83 -6.90 5.43
N GLU A 58 -9.26 -6.93 6.63
CA GLU A 58 -8.40 -8.03 7.08
C GLU A 58 -9.19 -9.35 7.25
N LEU A 59 -10.42 -9.29 7.78
CA LEU A 59 -11.28 -10.46 7.90
C LEU A 59 -11.63 -11.04 6.52
N THR A 60 -11.95 -10.19 5.55
CA THR A 60 -12.23 -10.61 4.17
C THR A 60 -11.01 -11.26 3.53
N LYS A 61 -9.80 -10.70 3.72
CA LYS A 61 -8.55 -11.33 3.24
C LYS A 61 -8.31 -12.69 3.87
N LEU A 62 -8.57 -12.82 5.17
CA LEU A 62 -8.44 -14.07 5.91
C LEU A 62 -9.39 -15.15 5.36
N LEU A 63 -10.68 -14.81 5.19
CA LEU A 63 -11.70 -15.69 4.64
C LEU A 63 -11.37 -16.13 3.21
N LEU A 64 -10.97 -15.20 2.33
CA LEU A 64 -10.56 -15.51 0.96
C LEU A 64 -9.30 -16.40 0.91
N SER A 65 -8.36 -16.20 1.85
CA SER A 65 -7.16 -17.04 1.96
C SER A 65 -7.50 -18.45 2.43
N ALA A 66 -8.38 -18.59 3.43
CA ALA A 66 -8.90 -19.87 3.90
C ALA A 66 -9.65 -20.62 2.79
N PHE A 67 -10.55 -19.92 2.09
CA PHE A 67 -11.29 -20.47 0.95
C PHE A 67 -10.35 -20.98 -0.16
N SER A 68 -9.33 -20.20 -0.51
CA SER A 68 -8.31 -20.61 -1.49
C SER A 68 -7.56 -21.88 -1.10
N LEU A 69 -7.31 -22.07 0.20
CA LEU A 69 -6.65 -23.27 0.73
C LEU A 69 -7.59 -24.50 0.69
N MET A 70 -8.86 -24.32 1.04
CA MET A 70 -9.90 -25.37 0.96
C MET A 70 -10.15 -25.79 -0.49
N ALA A 71 -10.32 -24.84 -1.41
CA ALA A 71 -10.60 -25.09 -2.82
C ALA A 71 -9.47 -25.87 -3.51
N ARG A 72 -8.22 -25.70 -3.07
CA ARG A 72 -7.05 -26.44 -3.58
C ARG A 72 -6.92 -27.85 -2.99
N ARG A 73 -7.89 -28.31 -2.20
CA ARG A 73 -7.88 -29.61 -1.49
C ARG A 73 -6.57 -29.85 -0.76
N GLN A 74 -6.07 -28.84 -0.05
CA GLN A 74 -4.93 -28.96 0.86
C GLN A 74 -5.36 -28.94 2.34
N PRO A 75 -6.35 -29.74 2.79
CA PRO A 75 -6.85 -29.71 4.17
C PRO A 75 -5.84 -30.24 5.20
N ARG A 76 -4.90 -31.11 4.79
CA ARG A 76 -3.88 -31.67 5.69
C ARG A 76 -2.89 -30.63 6.25
N LEU A 77 -2.83 -29.44 5.67
CA LEU A 77 -1.96 -28.35 6.15
C LEU A 77 -2.52 -27.61 7.37
N TRP A 78 -3.81 -27.77 7.68
CA TRP A 78 -4.42 -27.20 8.88
C TRP A 78 -4.07 -28.01 10.13
N ASP A 79 -3.89 -29.32 10.00
CA ASP A 79 -3.61 -30.21 11.14
C ASP A 79 -2.19 -30.05 11.68
N THR A 80 -1.27 -29.54 10.85
CA THR A 80 0.11 -29.23 11.22
C THR A 80 0.37 -27.74 11.02
N LEU A 81 -0.09 -26.90 11.95
CA LEU A 81 0.25 -25.48 12.02
C LEU A 81 1.57 -25.30 12.79
N PRO A 82 2.75 -25.20 12.13
CA PRO A 82 3.99 -24.94 12.84
C PRO A 82 3.98 -23.50 13.33
N TRP A 83 3.66 -23.29 14.61
CA TRP A 83 3.71 -21.97 15.27
C TRP A 83 5.02 -21.23 15.02
N ARG A 84 6.15 -21.96 14.93
CA ARG A 84 7.48 -21.40 14.58
C ARG A 84 7.52 -20.70 13.22
N GLN A 85 6.71 -21.13 12.25
CA GLN A 85 6.63 -20.51 10.93
C GLN A 85 5.55 -19.41 10.88
N ALA A 86 4.52 -19.51 11.73
CA ALA A 86 3.47 -18.49 11.86
C ALA A 86 3.95 -17.25 12.64
N ALA A 87 4.66 -17.42 13.76
CA ALA A 87 5.07 -16.33 14.65
C ALA A 87 5.80 -15.15 13.96
N PRO A 88 6.70 -15.37 12.98
CA PRO A 88 7.29 -14.26 12.21
C PRO A 88 6.27 -13.38 11.47
N PHE A 89 5.11 -13.91 11.07
CA PHE A 89 4.05 -13.12 10.44
C PHE A 89 3.38 -12.16 11.43
N ALA A 90 3.44 -12.43 12.75
CA ALA A 90 2.96 -11.50 13.76
C ALA A 90 3.75 -10.19 13.74
N LEU A 91 5.09 -10.26 13.57
CA LEU A 91 5.92 -9.07 13.44
C LEU A 91 5.60 -8.29 12.16
N SER A 92 5.38 -8.99 11.03
CA SER A 92 4.95 -8.35 9.79
C SER A 92 3.60 -7.63 9.96
N ALA A 93 2.60 -8.29 10.57
CA ALA A 93 1.31 -7.70 10.87
C ALA A 93 1.43 -6.48 11.79
N LEU A 94 2.24 -6.57 12.85
CA LEU A 94 2.52 -5.47 13.76
C LEU A 94 3.13 -4.26 13.05
N LEU A 95 4.11 -4.48 12.16
CA LEU A 95 4.72 -3.40 11.38
C LEU A 95 3.72 -2.73 10.44
N TYR A 96 2.83 -3.50 9.78
CA TYR A 96 1.76 -2.92 8.97
C TYR A 96 0.75 -2.12 9.80
N GLY A 97 0.36 -2.62 10.97
CA GLY A 97 -0.54 -1.92 11.88
C GLY A 97 0.07 -0.64 12.43
N ALA A 98 1.32 -0.71 12.89
CA ALA A 98 2.07 0.45 13.35
C ALA A 98 2.17 1.50 12.24
N ASN A 99 2.46 1.08 10.99
CA ASN A 99 2.52 2.00 9.85
C ASN A 99 1.18 2.73 9.65
N ASN A 100 0.06 2.01 9.64
CA ASN A 100 -1.27 2.58 9.43
C ASN A 100 -1.67 3.56 10.55
N ASN A 101 -1.40 3.24 11.81
CA ASN A 101 -1.73 4.11 12.94
C ASN A 101 -0.83 5.34 13.00
N LEU A 102 0.45 5.20 12.63
CA LEU A 102 1.40 6.30 12.63
C LEU A 102 1.00 7.37 11.61
N VAL A 103 0.40 7.00 10.46
CA VAL A 103 -0.21 7.97 9.52
C VAL A 103 -1.23 8.85 10.21
N ILE A 104 -2.18 8.25 10.95
CA ILE A 104 -3.25 8.97 11.64
C ILE A 104 -2.66 9.88 12.72
N HIS A 105 -1.65 9.40 13.44
CA HIS A 105 -0.97 10.19 14.46
C HIS A 105 -0.19 11.37 13.86
N LEU A 106 0.46 11.18 12.70
CA LEU A 106 1.18 12.23 11.98
C LEU A 106 0.29 13.42 11.62
N GLN A 107 -0.98 13.19 11.30
CA GLN A 107 -1.93 14.27 10.96
C GLN A 107 -2.16 15.28 12.10
N ARG A 108 -1.69 14.98 13.33
CA ARG A 108 -1.70 15.92 14.46
C ARG A 108 -0.53 16.90 14.46
N TYR A 109 0.54 16.58 13.72
CA TYR A 109 1.82 17.30 13.73
C TYR A 109 2.20 17.91 12.40
N MET A 110 1.49 17.53 11.33
CA MET A 110 1.66 18.06 9.99
C MET A 110 0.34 17.97 9.23
N ASP A 111 0.13 18.88 8.29
CA ASP A 111 -1.06 18.90 7.44
C ASP A 111 -1.07 17.72 6.44
N PRO A 112 -2.25 17.25 6.00
CA PRO A 112 -2.38 16.10 5.11
C PRO A 112 -1.61 16.22 3.80
N SER A 113 -1.50 17.44 3.28
CA SER A 113 -0.87 17.71 2.00
C SER A 113 0.65 17.71 2.08
N THR A 114 1.24 18.34 3.10
CA THR A 114 2.67 18.22 3.42
C THR A 114 3.03 16.76 3.71
N TYR A 115 2.20 16.05 4.47
CA TYR A 115 2.38 14.61 4.69
C TYR A 115 2.44 13.84 3.37
N GLN A 116 1.53 14.11 2.44
CA GLN A 116 1.46 13.38 1.19
C GLN A 116 2.74 13.56 0.36
N VAL A 117 3.25 14.78 0.25
CA VAL A 117 4.52 15.06 -0.45
C VAL A 117 5.68 14.32 0.22
N MET A 118 5.85 14.51 1.54
CA MET A 118 7.02 13.99 2.25
C MET A 118 6.97 12.47 2.44
N SER A 119 5.78 11.86 2.48
CA SER A 119 5.60 10.40 2.61
C SER A 119 6.16 9.61 1.43
N ASN A 120 6.40 10.25 0.28
CA ASN A 120 7.05 9.61 -0.88
C ASN A 120 8.50 9.17 -0.55
N LEU A 121 9.12 9.74 0.48
CA LEU A 121 10.43 9.30 0.99
C LEU A 121 10.43 7.82 1.41
N LYS A 122 9.26 7.22 1.66
CA LYS A 122 9.10 5.77 1.87
C LYS A 122 9.66 4.93 0.71
N ILE A 123 9.67 5.45 -0.53
CA ILE A 123 10.24 4.78 -1.70
C ILE A 123 11.74 4.59 -1.50
N GLY A 124 12.45 5.66 -1.13
CA GLY A 124 13.88 5.63 -0.81
C GLY A 124 14.20 4.73 0.39
N SER A 125 13.40 4.82 1.46
CA SER A 125 13.57 3.95 2.64
C SER A 125 13.40 2.46 2.30
N THR A 126 12.37 2.12 1.51
CA THR A 126 12.14 0.76 1.04
C THR A 126 13.30 0.26 0.16
N ALA A 127 13.84 1.11 -0.71
CA ALA A 127 14.98 0.78 -1.56
C ALA A 127 16.24 0.49 -0.73
N LEU A 128 16.53 1.34 0.27
CA LEU A 128 17.65 1.15 1.18
C LEU A 128 17.52 -0.17 1.95
N LEU A 129 16.35 -0.41 2.56
CA LEU A 129 16.09 -1.65 3.32
C LEU A 129 16.06 -2.88 2.40
N TYR A 130 15.63 -2.75 1.16
CA TYR A 130 15.71 -3.81 0.17
C TYR A 130 17.17 -4.20 -0.11
N CYS A 131 18.07 -3.23 -0.26
CA CYS A 131 19.49 -3.50 -0.41
C CYS A 131 20.09 -4.16 0.84
N LEU A 132 19.81 -3.61 2.02
CA LEU A 132 20.39 -4.06 3.28
C LEU A 132 19.86 -5.44 3.74
N CYS A 133 18.55 -5.66 3.71
CA CYS A 133 17.93 -6.87 4.26
C CYS A 133 17.89 -8.04 3.27
N LEU A 134 17.75 -7.79 1.97
CA LEU A 134 17.77 -8.85 0.94
C LEU A 134 19.15 -9.03 0.30
N ASN A 135 20.15 -8.24 0.72
CA ASN A 135 21.52 -8.26 0.20
C ASN A 135 21.56 -8.14 -1.35
N ARG A 136 20.70 -7.27 -1.89
CA ARG A 136 20.60 -7.01 -3.33
C ARG A 136 21.30 -5.69 -3.65
N ARG A 137 21.92 -5.61 -4.82
CA ARG A 137 22.52 -4.38 -5.34
C ARG A 137 21.58 -3.76 -6.35
N LEU A 138 21.35 -2.45 -6.24
CA LEU A 138 20.66 -1.66 -7.26
C LEU A 138 21.70 -1.06 -8.20
N SER A 139 21.47 -1.19 -9.51
CA SER A 139 22.30 -0.48 -10.48
C SER A 139 22.04 1.03 -10.43
N ALA A 140 22.96 1.84 -10.95
CA ALA A 140 22.76 3.29 -11.05
C ALA A 140 21.47 3.64 -11.81
N ARG A 141 21.13 2.87 -12.86
CA ARG A 141 19.86 3.00 -13.61
C ARG A 141 18.65 2.73 -12.72
N GLN A 142 18.67 1.65 -11.94
CA GLN A 142 17.59 1.32 -11.01
C GLN A 142 17.47 2.34 -9.88
N GLY A 143 18.59 2.86 -9.37
CA GLY A 143 18.60 3.95 -8.39
C GLY A 143 17.95 5.22 -8.94
N LEU A 144 18.34 5.64 -10.15
CA LEU A 144 17.73 6.78 -10.84
C LEU A 144 16.23 6.56 -11.09
N ALA A 145 15.81 5.35 -11.47
CA ALA A 145 14.39 5.04 -11.63
C ALA A 145 13.58 5.25 -10.34
N LEU A 146 14.13 4.89 -9.18
CA LEU A 146 13.48 5.08 -7.89
C LEU A 146 13.47 6.55 -7.45
N LEU A 147 14.49 7.32 -7.81
CA LEU A 147 14.50 8.78 -7.63
C LEU A 147 13.41 9.44 -8.48
N LEU A 148 13.28 9.06 -9.76
CA LEU A 148 12.20 9.54 -10.64
C LEU A 148 10.83 9.16 -10.08
N LEU A 149 10.67 7.94 -9.54
CA LEU A 149 9.43 7.49 -8.92
C LEU A 149 9.06 8.32 -7.69
N THR A 150 10.05 8.65 -6.85
CA THR A 150 9.88 9.51 -5.68
C THR A 150 9.49 10.93 -6.09
N GLY A 151 10.16 11.48 -7.11
CA GLY A 151 9.86 12.78 -7.68
C GLY A 151 8.44 12.85 -8.26
N ALA A 152 8.00 11.82 -8.99
CA ALA A 152 6.66 11.76 -9.56
C ALA A 152 5.57 11.85 -8.48
N GLY A 153 5.71 11.06 -7.41
CA GLY A 153 4.78 11.09 -6.29
C GLY A 153 4.78 12.42 -5.55
N ALA A 154 5.96 13.03 -5.36
CA ALA A 154 6.10 14.32 -4.71
C ALA A 154 5.50 15.45 -5.55
N CYS A 155 5.77 15.50 -6.86
CA CYS A 155 5.19 16.47 -7.79
C CYS A 155 3.66 16.36 -7.86
N TYR A 156 3.14 15.13 -7.96
CA TYR A 156 1.70 14.90 -7.99
C TYR A 156 1.03 15.34 -6.69
N ALA A 157 1.61 14.97 -5.54
CA ALA A 157 1.12 15.39 -4.23
C ALA A 157 1.17 16.91 -4.03
N ALA A 158 2.24 17.55 -4.50
CA ALA A 158 2.41 18.99 -4.37
C ALA A 158 1.41 19.78 -5.21
N ALA A 159 0.99 19.26 -6.36
CA ALA A 159 -0.05 19.92 -7.16
C ALA A 159 -1.45 19.80 -6.56
N GLY A 160 -1.69 18.80 -5.72
CA GLY A 160 -2.91 18.74 -4.89
C GLY A 160 -3.00 19.84 -3.84
N LEU A 161 -1.90 20.56 -3.55
CA LEU A 161 -1.90 21.75 -2.69
C LEU A 161 -2.51 22.98 -3.39
N GLN A 162 -2.58 22.99 -4.72
CA GLN A 162 -3.06 24.12 -5.48
C GLN A 162 -4.54 23.92 -5.79
N ASP A 163 -5.41 24.53 -4.97
CA ASP A 163 -6.83 24.68 -5.30
C ASP A 163 -6.95 25.55 -6.57
N PRO A 164 -7.43 25.02 -7.71
CA PRO A 164 -7.46 25.76 -8.97
C PRO A 164 -8.49 26.89 -8.99
N GLN A 165 -9.40 26.96 -8.01
CA GLN A 165 -10.57 27.82 -8.12
C GLN A 165 -10.58 29.06 -7.23
N GLY A 166 -9.77 29.16 -6.16
CA GLY A 166 -9.73 30.35 -5.30
C GLY A 166 -11.11 30.85 -4.82
N LEU A 167 -12.14 29.99 -4.88
CA LEU A 167 -13.56 30.34 -4.72
C LEU A 167 -13.99 30.32 -3.25
N LEU A 168 -13.11 29.86 -2.36
CA LEU A 168 -13.25 29.99 -0.92
C LEU A 168 -12.14 30.92 -0.42
N PRO A 169 -12.48 31.96 0.37
CA PRO A 169 -11.44 32.74 1.03
C PRO A 169 -10.59 31.77 1.86
N PRO A 170 -9.25 31.93 1.87
CA PRO A 170 -8.42 31.22 2.81
C PRO A 170 -9.07 31.35 4.19
N PRO A 171 -9.36 30.25 4.93
CA PRO A 171 -9.79 30.39 6.31
C PRO A 171 -8.77 31.29 7.01
N PRO A 172 -9.15 32.13 8.01
CA PRO A 172 -8.26 33.13 8.62
C PRO A 172 -6.97 32.57 9.28
N ALA A 173 -6.64 31.29 9.06
CA ALA A 173 -5.39 30.62 9.38
C ALA A 173 -4.56 30.20 8.12
N ALA A 174 -4.90 30.62 6.91
CA ALA A 174 -4.22 30.22 5.66
C ALA A 174 -3.05 31.12 5.24
N ALA A 175 -2.45 31.80 6.21
CA ALA A 175 -1.01 32.00 6.26
C ALA A 175 -0.43 31.06 7.33
N MET A 176 -0.69 29.76 7.23
CA MET A 176 0.05 28.79 8.04
C MET A 176 1.34 28.47 7.28
N PRO A 177 2.51 29.05 7.66
CA PRO A 177 3.78 28.58 7.13
C PRO A 177 3.86 27.08 7.42
N LEU A 178 4.35 26.31 6.44
CA LEU A 178 4.63 24.88 6.48
C LEU A 178 4.88 24.39 7.92
N HIS A 179 3.83 23.94 8.63
CA HIS A 179 3.93 23.63 10.06
C HIS A 179 4.46 22.21 10.21
N VAL A 180 5.74 22.04 9.89
CA VAL A 180 6.46 20.80 10.17
C VAL A 180 7.11 20.99 11.53
N THR A 181 6.46 20.44 12.56
CA THR A 181 7.12 20.32 13.85
C THR A 181 8.33 19.38 13.72
N PRO A 182 9.46 19.65 14.40
CA PRO A 182 10.61 18.74 14.40
C PRO A 182 10.23 17.31 14.82
N LEU A 183 9.28 17.19 15.75
CA LEU A 183 8.68 15.92 16.15
C LEU A 183 7.91 15.27 15.00
N GLY A 184 7.10 16.02 14.25
CA GLY A 184 6.41 15.54 13.05
C GLY A 184 7.38 14.99 12.00
N LEU A 185 8.51 15.68 11.77
CA LEU A 185 9.56 15.20 10.87
C LEU A 185 10.18 13.88 11.37
N LEU A 186 10.51 13.79 12.66
CA LEU A 186 11.04 12.55 13.25
C LEU A 186 10.05 11.39 13.12
N LEU A 187 8.77 11.63 13.41
CA LEU A 187 7.70 10.64 13.26
C LEU A 187 7.51 10.23 11.79
N LEU A 188 7.68 11.15 10.84
CA LEU A 188 7.63 10.84 9.41
C LEU A 188 8.80 9.96 8.96
N LEU A 189 10.01 10.24 9.44
CA LEU A 189 11.17 9.40 9.15
C LEU A 189 10.95 7.98 9.72
N LEU A 190 10.45 7.88 10.95
CA LEU A 190 10.05 6.62 11.56
C LEU A 190 8.96 5.92 10.74
N TYR A 191 7.95 6.65 10.26
CA TYR A 191 6.91 6.13 9.39
C TYR A 191 7.48 5.54 8.09
N CYS A 192 8.39 6.26 7.43
CA CYS A 192 9.03 5.80 6.20
C CYS A 192 9.84 4.52 6.44
N LEU A 193 10.60 4.47 7.55
CA LEU A 193 11.38 3.30 7.96
C LEU A 193 10.49 2.09 8.27
N ILE A 194 9.43 2.26 9.06
CA ILE A 194 8.46 1.18 9.35
C ILE A 194 7.78 0.72 8.06
N SER A 195 7.42 1.65 7.15
CA SER A 195 6.79 1.31 5.88
C SER A 195 7.71 0.42 5.03
N GLY A 196 8.96 0.83 4.84
CA GLY A 196 9.95 0.05 4.11
C GLY A 196 10.26 -1.29 4.77
N LEU A 197 10.43 -1.30 6.10
CA LEU A 197 10.73 -2.50 6.86
C LEU A 197 9.57 -3.50 6.78
N SER A 198 8.32 -3.05 6.91
CA SER A 198 7.13 -3.91 6.79
C SER A 198 7.10 -4.61 5.43
N SER A 199 7.34 -3.89 4.33
CA SER A 199 7.31 -4.47 2.97
C SER A 199 8.45 -5.45 2.75
N VAL A 200 9.68 -5.02 3.04
CA VAL A 200 10.91 -5.81 2.80
C VAL A 200 10.95 -7.05 3.70
N TYR A 201 10.58 -6.93 4.97
CA TYR A 201 10.50 -8.05 5.89
C TYR A 201 9.45 -9.07 5.44
N THR A 202 8.28 -8.60 5.01
CA THR A 202 7.21 -9.49 4.49
C THR A 202 7.66 -10.22 3.23
N GLU A 203 8.29 -9.51 2.29
CA GLU A 203 8.89 -10.11 1.09
C GLU A 203 9.91 -11.20 1.47
N LEU A 204 10.85 -10.88 2.36
CA LEU A 204 11.88 -11.81 2.81
C LEU A 204 11.26 -13.06 3.46
N LEU A 205 10.29 -12.87 4.35
CA LEU A 205 9.60 -13.95 5.05
C LEU A 205 8.83 -14.85 4.07
N MET A 206 8.06 -14.24 3.17
CA MET A 206 7.31 -14.96 2.15
C MET A 206 8.22 -15.78 1.25
N LYS A 207 9.36 -15.21 0.81
CA LYS A 207 10.31 -15.90 -0.08
C LYS A 207 11.13 -16.98 0.63
N ARG A 208 11.47 -16.81 1.91
CA ARG A 208 12.25 -17.79 2.68
C ARG A 208 11.46 -19.06 3.01
N GLN A 209 10.17 -18.93 3.32
CA GLN A 209 9.35 -20.08 3.66
C GLN A 209 8.81 -20.78 2.41
N ARG A 210 9.02 -22.11 2.33
CA ARG A 210 8.48 -22.98 1.27
C ARG A 210 7.03 -23.41 1.53
N LEU A 211 6.21 -22.47 1.99
CA LEU A 211 4.78 -22.70 2.22
C LEU A 211 3.95 -22.16 1.04
N PRO A 212 2.75 -22.72 0.79
CA PRO A 212 1.78 -22.14 -0.13
C PRO A 212 1.44 -20.70 0.27
N LEU A 213 1.31 -19.80 -0.70
CA LEU A 213 1.02 -18.38 -0.45
C LEU A 213 -0.29 -18.20 0.35
N ALA A 214 -1.31 -19.00 0.07
CA ALA A 214 -2.59 -18.95 0.80
C ALA A 214 -2.41 -19.21 2.31
N LEU A 215 -1.50 -20.10 2.71
CA LEU A 215 -1.21 -20.39 4.10
C LEU A 215 -0.38 -19.28 4.77
N GLN A 216 0.60 -18.71 4.04
CA GLN A 216 1.35 -17.54 4.51
C GLN A 216 0.43 -16.33 4.75
N ASN A 217 -0.49 -16.10 3.81
CA ASN A 217 -1.52 -15.09 3.91
C ASN A 217 -2.49 -15.36 5.07
N LEU A 218 -2.88 -16.61 5.28
CA LEU A 218 -3.70 -17.01 6.43
C LEU A 218 -3.01 -16.59 7.75
N PHE A 219 -1.71 -16.87 7.93
CA PHE A 219 -0.98 -16.45 9.14
C PHE A 219 -0.92 -14.93 9.27
N LEU A 220 -0.54 -14.23 8.20
CA LEU A 220 -0.42 -12.78 8.18
C LEU A 220 -1.75 -12.09 8.56
N TYR A 221 -2.84 -12.49 7.91
CA TYR A 221 -4.14 -11.85 8.13
C TYR A 221 -4.80 -12.30 9.44
N SER A 222 -4.51 -13.49 9.97
CA SER A 222 -4.93 -13.87 11.32
C SER A 222 -4.36 -12.91 12.37
N PHE A 223 -3.05 -12.64 12.34
CA PHE A 223 -2.46 -11.64 13.23
C PHE A 223 -2.94 -10.23 12.92
N GLY A 224 -3.19 -9.90 11.66
CA GLY A 224 -3.79 -8.64 11.24
C GLY A 224 -5.18 -8.41 11.84
N VAL A 225 -6.06 -9.42 11.81
CA VAL A 225 -7.40 -9.37 12.42
C VAL A 225 -7.29 -9.18 13.94
N LEU A 226 -6.45 -9.96 14.63
CA LEU A 226 -6.26 -9.85 16.09
C LEU A 226 -5.84 -8.44 16.50
N MET A 227 -4.86 -7.86 15.80
CA MET A 227 -4.38 -6.52 16.08
C MET A 227 -5.43 -5.43 15.78
N ASN A 228 -6.13 -5.52 14.64
CA ASN A 228 -7.16 -4.54 14.29
C ASN A 228 -8.41 -4.66 15.17
N LEU A 229 -8.71 -5.85 15.68
CA LEU A 229 -9.75 -6.05 16.68
C LEU A 229 -9.38 -5.34 17.99
N GLY A 230 -8.15 -5.49 18.45
CA GLY A 230 -7.64 -4.75 19.62
C GLY A 230 -7.74 -3.24 19.45
N LEU A 231 -7.39 -2.71 18.27
CA LEU A 231 -7.52 -1.28 17.94
C LEU A 231 -8.99 -0.81 17.89
N TYR A 232 -9.89 -1.64 17.38
CA TYR A 232 -11.33 -1.33 17.36
C TYR A 232 -11.89 -1.24 18.79
N VAL A 233 -11.61 -2.24 19.62
CA VAL A 233 -12.06 -2.28 21.02
C VAL A 233 -11.45 -1.14 21.84
N GLY A 234 -10.15 -0.85 21.64
CA GLY A 234 -9.44 0.20 22.36
C GLY A 234 -9.75 1.64 21.90
N GLY A 235 -10.40 1.82 20.76
CA GLY A 235 -10.60 3.15 20.18
C GLY A 235 -11.72 3.99 20.82
N GLY A 236 -12.41 3.51 21.86
CA GLY A 236 -13.50 4.22 22.54
C GLY A 236 -14.85 4.16 21.81
N PRO A 237 -15.89 4.83 22.37
CA PRO A 237 -17.25 4.80 21.85
C PRO A 237 -17.34 5.43 20.46
N GLY A 238 -18.15 4.83 19.61
CA GLY A 238 -18.35 5.25 18.23
C GLY A 238 -19.40 4.37 17.55
N PRO A 239 -19.66 4.59 16.25
CA PRO A 239 -20.60 3.77 15.50
C PRO A 239 -20.25 2.28 15.62
N GLY A 240 -21.30 1.45 15.64
CA GLY A 240 -21.16 0.00 15.68
C GLY A 240 -20.35 -0.55 14.51
N LEU A 241 -19.96 -1.82 14.59
CA LEU A 241 -19.02 -2.45 13.65
C LEU A 241 -19.51 -2.47 12.19
N LEU A 242 -20.82 -2.41 11.97
CA LEU A 242 -21.47 -2.34 10.65
C LEU A 242 -22.24 -1.03 10.43
N GLU A 243 -22.21 -0.11 11.39
CA GLU A 243 -22.97 1.13 11.29
C GLU A 243 -22.35 2.06 10.26
N GLY A 244 -23.18 2.65 9.40
CA GLY A 244 -22.74 3.51 8.30
C GLY A 244 -22.14 2.76 7.09
N PHE A 245 -22.20 1.42 7.05
CA PHE A 245 -21.74 0.67 5.88
C PHE A 245 -22.76 0.72 4.74
N SER A 246 -22.42 1.47 3.70
CA SER A 246 -23.14 1.49 2.43
C SER A 246 -22.64 0.39 1.47
N ALA A 247 -23.36 0.17 0.36
CA ALA A 247 -22.89 -0.70 -0.71
C ALA A 247 -21.52 -0.28 -1.27
N TRP A 248 -21.25 1.04 -1.33
CA TRP A 248 -19.95 1.58 -1.69
C TRP A 248 -18.86 1.23 -0.67
N ALA A 249 -19.17 1.29 0.63
CA ALA A 249 -18.24 0.88 1.68
C ALA A 249 -17.88 -0.61 1.56
N ALA A 250 -18.86 -1.47 1.29
CA ALA A 250 -18.64 -2.89 1.03
C ALA A 250 -17.75 -3.12 -0.22
N LEU A 251 -17.97 -2.37 -1.30
CA LEU A 251 -17.14 -2.42 -2.50
C LEU A 251 -15.69 -1.97 -2.22
N VAL A 252 -15.50 -0.93 -1.41
CA VAL A 252 -14.17 -0.47 -0.97
C VAL A 252 -13.46 -1.57 -0.18
N VAL A 253 -14.14 -2.20 0.78
CA VAL A 253 -13.59 -3.31 1.59
C VAL A 253 -13.20 -4.49 0.71
N LEU A 254 -14.09 -4.93 -0.18
CA LEU A 254 -13.82 -6.06 -1.08
C LEU A 254 -12.65 -5.76 -2.02
N SER A 255 -12.65 -4.56 -2.62
CA SER A 255 -11.57 -4.13 -3.52
C SER A 255 -10.23 -4.09 -2.80
N GLN A 256 -10.19 -3.56 -1.58
CA GLN A 256 -8.98 -3.49 -0.77
C GLN A 256 -8.51 -4.86 -0.27
N ALA A 257 -9.44 -5.77 0.02
CA ALA A 257 -9.10 -7.15 0.38
C ALA A 257 -8.42 -7.87 -0.79
N LEU A 258 -9.03 -7.82 -1.98
CA LEU A 258 -8.49 -8.42 -3.21
C LEU A 258 -7.14 -7.80 -3.59
N ASN A 259 -7.01 -6.48 -3.53
CA ASN A 259 -5.75 -5.80 -3.78
C ASN A 259 -4.66 -6.22 -2.76
N GLY A 260 -5.01 -6.42 -1.49
CA GLY A 260 -4.08 -6.93 -0.48
C GLY A 260 -3.56 -8.34 -0.79
N LEU A 261 -4.40 -9.23 -1.34
CA LEU A 261 -4.01 -10.56 -1.82
C LEU A 261 -3.12 -10.50 -3.06
N LEU A 262 -3.40 -9.57 -3.98
CA LEU A 262 -2.54 -9.33 -5.14
C LEU A 262 -1.17 -8.79 -4.70
N MET A 263 -1.14 -7.85 -3.75
CA MET A 263 0.10 -7.29 -3.21
C MET A 263 0.96 -8.34 -2.51
N SER A 264 0.37 -9.29 -1.77
CA SER A 264 1.13 -10.41 -1.19
C SER A 264 1.70 -11.33 -2.27
N ALA A 265 0.95 -11.60 -3.34
CA ALA A 265 1.46 -12.34 -4.48
C ALA A 265 2.59 -11.60 -5.23
N ILE A 266 2.48 -10.28 -5.39
CA ILE A 266 3.53 -9.42 -5.97
C ILE A 266 4.79 -9.46 -5.12
N MET A 267 4.67 -9.44 -3.79
CA MET A 267 5.83 -9.56 -2.90
C MET A 267 6.45 -10.96 -2.93
N LYS A 268 5.64 -12.03 -2.96
CA LYS A 268 6.12 -13.42 -3.03
C LYS A 268 6.87 -13.72 -4.33
N HIS A 269 6.34 -13.30 -5.47
CA HIS A 269 6.85 -13.66 -6.81
C HIS A 269 7.66 -12.55 -7.50
N GLY A 270 7.50 -11.30 -7.07
CA GLY A 270 8.18 -10.12 -7.60
C GLY A 270 9.12 -9.53 -6.55
N SER A 271 8.88 -8.29 -6.13
CA SER A 271 9.66 -7.61 -5.11
C SER A 271 8.87 -6.48 -4.44
N SER A 272 9.34 -6.00 -3.29
CA SER A 272 8.85 -4.77 -2.65
C SER A 272 9.01 -3.57 -3.57
N ILE A 273 10.05 -3.56 -4.42
CA ILE A 273 10.22 -2.50 -5.43
C ILE A 273 9.12 -2.58 -6.50
N THR A 274 8.78 -3.77 -6.98
CA THR A 274 7.67 -3.94 -7.93
C THR A 274 6.36 -3.42 -7.33
N ARG A 275 6.13 -3.67 -6.04
CA ARG A 275 5.00 -3.09 -5.30
C ARG A 275 5.03 -1.56 -5.30
N LEU A 276 6.20 -0.91 -5.14
CA LEU A 276 6.31 0.55 -5.23
C LEU A 276 5.92 1.07 -6.62
N PHE A 277 6.32 0.38 -7.69
CA PHE A 277 5.89 0.72 -9.04
C PHE A 277 4.37 0.58 -9.21
N VAL A 278 3.76 -0.50 -8.71
CA VAL A 278 2.30 -0.68 -8.74
C VAL A 278 1.57 0.46 -8.03
N VAL A 279 2.03 0.82 -6.82
CA VAL A 279 1.47 1.93 -6.05
C VAL A 279 1.67 3.27 -6.75
N SER A 280 2.83 3.52 -7.34
CA SER A 280 3.11 4.77 -8.02
C SER A 280 2.31 4.91 -9.33
N SER A 281 2.22 3.84 -10.13
CA SER A 281 1.38 3.82 -11.34
C SER A 281 -0.11 3.97 -11.02
N SER A 282 -0.53 3.58 -9.82
CA SER A 282 -1.93 3.72 -9.40
C SER A 282 -2.39 5.18 -9.29
N LEU A 283 -1.46 6.13 -9.13
CA LEU A 283 -1.76 7.57 -9.17
C LEU A 283 -2.43 7.97 -10.48
N ILE A 284 -2.04 7.32 -11.59
CA ILE A 284 -2.60 7.59 -12.91
C ILE A 284 -4.07 7.17 -12.95
N VAL A 285 -4.37 5.96 -12.47
CA VAL A 285 -5.74 5.45 -12.38
C VAL A 285 -6.57 6.31 -11.46
N ASN A 286 -6.02 6.67 -10.30
CA ASN A 286 -6.67 7.55 -9.34
C ASN A 286 -7.04 8.90 -9.98
N ALA A 287 -6.12 9.54 -10.70
CA ALA A 287 -6.36 10.82 -11.35
C ALA A 287 -7.45 10.73 -12.43
N VAL A 288 -7.40 9.69 -13.28
CA VAL A 288 -8.40 9.48 -14.35
C VAL A 288 -9.78 9.19 -13.76
N LEU A 289 -9.89 8.32 -12.76
CA LEU A 289 -11.16 8.04 -12.08
C LEU A 289 -11.68 9.26 -11.33
N SER A 290 -10.80 10.02 -10.69
CA SER A 290 -11.16 11.28 -10.03
C SER A 290 -11.68 12.33 -11.03
N ALA A 291 -11.04 12.45 -12.20
CA ALA A 291 -11.47 13.38 -13.24
C ALA A 291 -12.82 12.99 -13.85
N THR A 292 -13.07 11.69 -14.04
CA THR A 292 -14.30 11.18 -14.66
C THR A 292 -15.48 11.08 -13.69
N LEU A 293 -15.26 10.61 -12.46
CA LEU A 293 -16.33 10.40 -11.46
C LEU A 293 -16.62 11.64 -10.62
N LEU A 294 -15.60 12.47 -10.36
CA LEU A 294 -15.68 13.64 -9.48
C LEU A 294 -15.52 14.96 -10.25
N HIS A 295 -15.45 14.92 -11.58
CA HIS A 295 -15.28 16.08 -12.47
C HIS A 295 -14.08 16.99 -12.14
N LEU A 296 -13.00 16.40 -11.59
CA LEU A 296 -11.77 17.11 -11.25
C LEU A 296 -10.92 17.44 -12.48
N GLN A 297 -10.30 18.62 -12.49
CA GLN A 297 -9.43 19.05 -13.58
C GLN A 297 -8.02 18.44 -13.44
N LEU A 298 -7.50 17.89 -14.54
CA LEU A 298 -6.13 17.37 -14.60
C LEU A 298 -5.13 18.54 -14.72
N THR A 299 -4.18 18.61 -13.80
CA THR A 299 -3.16 19.67 -13.76
C THR A 299 -1.91 19.30 -14.56
N ALA A 300 -1.05 20.28 -14.88
CA ALA A 300 0.24 20.02 -15.55
C ALA A 300 1.13 19.04 -14.78
N ALA A 301 1.02 19.03 -13.44
CA ALA A 301 1.76 18.12 -12.59
C ALA A 301 1.32 16.65 -12.75
N PHE A 302 0.07 16.38 -13.14
CA PHE A 302 -0.36 15.03 -13.50
C PHE A 302 0.43 14.52 -14.72
N PHE A 303 0.54 15.33 -15.77
CA PHE A 303 1.29 14.95 -16.97
C PHE A 303 2.78 14.78 -16.69
N LEU A 304 3.35 15.64 -15.84
CA LEU A 304 4.73 15.48 -15.37
C LEU A 304 4.92 14.18 -14.58
N ALA A 305 4.03 13.87 -13.64
CA ALA A 305 4.09 12.62 -12.87
C ALA A 305 3.94 11.38 -13.77
N LEU A 306 3.03 11.42 -14.75
CA LEU A 306 2.86 10.37 -15.75
C LEU A 306 4.16 10.14 -16.55
N LEU A 307 4.79 11.20 -17.02
CA LEU A 307 6.06 11.13 -17.74
C LEU A 307 7.16 10.51 -16.86
N LEU A 308 7.32 10.99 -15.63
CA LEU A 308 8.33 10.50 -14.69
C LEU A 308 8.12 9.03 -14.33
N ILE A 309 6.88 8.58 -14.11
CA ILE A 309 6.55 7.17 -13.87
C ILE A 309 6.90 6.33 -15.10
N GLY A 310 6.53 6.78 -16.31
CA GLY A 310 6.86 6.08 -17.55
C GLY A 310 8.37 5.91 -17.75
N LEU A 311 9.14 6.98 -17.54
CA LEU A 311 10.60 6.96 -17.59
C LEU A 311 11.20 6.04 -16.52
N ALA A 312 10.67 6.07 -15.30
CA ALA A 312 11.11 5.18 -14.21
C ALA A 312 10.89 3.70 -14.55
N VAL A 313 9.73 3.34 -15.10
CA VAL A 313 9.42 1.96 -15.53
C VAL A 313 10.35 1.53 -16.64
N HIS A 314 10.55 2.38 -17.66
CA HIS A 314 11.45 2.08 -18.77
C HIS A 314 12.90 1.92 -18.30
N LEU A 315 13.38 2.79 -17.40
CA LEU A 315 14.75 2.73 -16.90
C LEU A 315 15.00 1.51 -16.01
N TYR A 316 14.01 1.11 -15.20
CA TYR A 316 14.13 -0.03 -14.29
C TYR A 316 14.03 -1.39 -15.01
N TYR A 317 13.12 -1.53 -15.98
CA TYR A 317 12.84 -2.80 -16.65
C TYR A 317 13.36 -2.90 -18.09
N GLY A 318 13.69 -1.79 -18.75
CA GLY A 318 14.11 -1.74 -20.16
C GLY A 318 15.62 -1.92 -20.38
N GLY A 319 16.44 -1.74 -19.34
CA GLY A 319 17.88 -2.00 -19.41
C GLY A 319 18.20 -3.49 -19.26
N ARG A 320 17.98 -4.26 -20.33
CA ARG A 320 18.69 -5.53 -20.55
C ARG A 320 20.01 -5.28 -21.26
#